data_AF-A0A9V1GDL3-F1
#
_entry.id   AF-A0A9V1GDL3-F1
#
_cell.length_a   1.000
_cell.length_b   1.000
_cell.length_c   1.000
_cell.angle_alpha   90.00
_cell.angle_beta   90.00
_cell.angle_gamma   90.00
#
_symmetry.space_group_name_H-M   'P 1'
#
loop_
_entity.id
_entity.type
_entity.pdbx_description
1 polymer ?
#
loop_
_entity_poly.entity_id
_entity_poly.type
_entity_poly.pdbx_seq_one_letter_code
_entity_poly.pdbx_strand_id
1 'polypeptide(L)'
;MVRDGQPQDRVTYHLTYGKTGQRLSELHTHHSGLTCFSEGTSMRGNVWACCPCAWKSFGSSCYFISTEQNFWSKSEQNCVAMGAHLVVINTEAEQNFLVQQLNESLSYFLGLSDTQGNDNWQWIDQTPYKENVRLWHQNEPNFSAEECASIVFWENRGWGWNDVFCDTKRNSICEMKKIYL
;
A
#
# COMPACT_ATOMS: atom_id res chain seq x y z
N MET A 1 10.07 -23.80 -0.18
CA MET A 1 10.91 -22.58 -0.19
C MET A 1 12.27 -22.95 -0.74
N VAL A 2 12.56 -22.55 -1.99
CA VAL A 2 13.86 -22.76 -2.65
C VAL A 2 14.60 -21.42 -2.66
N ARG A 3 15.89 -21.43 -2.36
CA ARG A 3 16.76 -20.25 -2.17
C ARG A 3 17.65 -20.08 -3.41
N ASP A 4 17.48 -18.98 -4.16
CA ASP A 4 18.44 -18.55 -5.18
C ASP A 4 19.25 -17.35 -4.67
N GLY A 5 20.56 -17.33 -4.93
CA GLY A 5 21.50 -16.41 -4.29
C GLY A 5 22.07 -15.32 -5.20
N GLN A 6 21.82 -14.04 -4.85
CA GLN A 6 22.62 -12.82 -5.04
C GLN A 6 21.97 -11.67 -4.23
N PRO A 7 22.67 -10.57 -3.85
CA PRO A 7 23.83 -10.39 -2.95
C PRO A 7 23.49 -10.72 -1.47
N GLN A 8 24.42 -10.52 -0.53
CA GLN A 8 24.35 -10.99 0.89
C GLN A 8 23.10 -10.59 1.70
N ASP A 9 22.31 -9.61 1.26
CA ASP A 9 21.18 -9.04 2.03
C ASP A 9 19.79 -9.28 1.43
N ARG A 10 19.70 -9.96 0.28
CA ARG A 10 18.43 -10.21 -0.41
C ARG A 10 18.29 -11.67 -0.80
N VAL A 11 17.14 -12.27 -0.48
CA VAL A 11 16.81 -13.65 -0.86
C VAL A 11 15.42 -13.69 -1.47
N THR A 12 15.29 -14.36 -2.62
CA THR A 12 13.99 -14.63 -3.23
C THR A 12 13.55 -16.04 -2.86
N TYR A 13 12.34 -16.16 -2.33
CA TYR A 13 11.71 -17.45 -2.05
C TYR A 13 10.60 -17.71 -3.06
N HIS A 14 10.70 -18.84 -3.75
CA HIS A 14 9.57 -19.41 -4.47
C HIS A 14 8.69 -20.20 -3.51
N LEU A 15 7.42 -19.81 -3.45
CA LEU A 15 6.43 -20.55 -2.67
C LEU A 15 6.12 -21.84 -3.44
N THR A 16 6.30 -22.98 -2.80
CA THR A 16 6.02 -24.32 -3.37
C THR A 16 4.96 -24.97 -2.51
N TYR A 17 3.92 -25.55 -3.13
CA TYR A 17 2.84 -26.22 -2.42
C TYR A 17 3.40 -27.44 -1.67
N GLY A 18 3.39 -27.45 -0.33
CA GLY A 18 3.77 -28.67 0.40
C GLY A 18 4.24 -28.61 1.85
N LYS A 19 4.43 -27.45 2.50
CA LYS A 19 4.62 -27.30 3.97
C LYS A 19 4.94 -25.86 4.34
N THR A 20 3.91 -25.03 4.47
CA THR A 20 4.05 -23.67 4.97
C THR A 20 2.90 -23.38 5.92
N GLY A 21 3.13 -22.58 6.97
CA GLY A 21 2.08 -22.18 7.90
C GLY A 21 0.91 -21.49 7.20
N GLN A 22 -0.26 -21.48 7.83
CA GLN A 22 -1.55 -21.03 7.24
C GLN A 22 -1.44 -19.67 6.50
N ARG A 23 -0.71 -18.71 7.07
CA ARG A 23 -0.49 -17.37 6.49
C ARG A 23 0.29 -17.38 5.18
N LEU A 24 1.20 -18.32 5.00
CA LEU A 24 2.00 -18.48 3.76
C LEU A 24 1.21 -19.25 2.69
N SER A 25 0.30 -20.15 3.07
CA SER A 25 -0.59 -20.81 2.11
C SER A 25 -1.63 -19.85 1.52
N GLU A 26 -2.18 -18.94 2.33
CA GLU A 26 -3.10 -17.88 1.85
C GLU A 26 -2.39 -16.84 0.97
N LEU A 27 -1.07 -16.67 1.14
CA LEU A 27 -0.31 -15.80 0.25
C LEU A 27 0.01 -16.44 -1.10
N HIS A 28 0.25 -17.75 -1.11
CA HIS A 28 0.52 -18.51 -2.34
C HIS A 28 -0.64 -18.42 -3.33
N THR A 29 -1.88 -18.27 -2.86
CA THR A 29 -3.04 -18.17 -3.77
C THR A 29 -3.01 -16.89 -4.61
N HIS A 30 -2.24 -15.88 -4.22
CA HIS A 30 -2.20 -14.57 -4.88
C HIS A 30 -0.81 -14.19 -5.41
N HIS A 31 0.27 -14.72 -4.83
CA HIS A 31 1.65 -14.33 -5.15
C HIS A 31 2.53 -15.55 -5.44
N SER A 32 3.31 -15.50 -6.52
CA SER A 32 4.18 -16.60 -6.96
C SER A 32 5.57 -16.62 -6.30
N GLY A 33 5.94 -15.55 -5.58
CA GLY A 33 7.23 -15.46 -4.90
C GLY A 33 7.33 -14.25 -3.97
N LEU A 34 8.27 -14.34 -3.03
CA LEU A 34 8.58 -13.32 -2.05
C LEU A 34 10.04 -12.87 -2.20
N THR A 35 10.27 -11.56 -2.10
CA THR A 35 11.60 -11.00 -1.82
C THR A 35 11.71 -10.73 -0.33
N CYS A 36 12.76 -11.27 0.30
CA CYS A 36 13.04 -11.10 1.72
C CYS A 36 14.37 -10.39 1.98
N PHE A 37 14.40 -9.61 3.05
CA PHE A 37 15.54 -8.86 3.55
C PHE A 37 15.82 -9.26 4.99
N SER A 38 17.09 -9.32 5.38
CA SER A 38 17.46 -9.59 6.78
C SER A 38 17.22 -8.34 7.63
N GLU A 39 16.29 -8.39 8.58
CA GLU A 39 16.00 -7.27 9.51
C GLU A 39 16.71 -7.40 10.86
N GLY A 40 17.60 -8.38 11.01
CA GLY A 40 18.46 -8.55 12.18
C GLY A 40 18.44 -9.97 12.74
N THR A 41 19.00 -10.14 13.94
CA THR A 41 19.10 -11.41 14.65
C THR A 41 18.18 -11.42 15.87
N SER A 42 17.31 -12.41 15.94
CA SER A 42 16.53 -12.76 17.15
C SER A 42 17.20 -13.93 17.87
N MET A 43 16.80 -14.18 19.13
CA MET A 43 17.23 -15.37 19.88
C MET A 43 16.90 -16.70 19.19
N ARG A 44 16.00 -16.69 18.19
CA ARG A 44 15.61 -17.88 17.40
C ARG A 44 16.24 -17.94 16.00
N GLY A 45 17.12 -17.00 15.64
CA GLY A 45 17.75 -16.90 14.31
C GLY A 45 17.51 -15.56 13.61
N ASN A 46 17.93 -15.46 12.35
CA ASN A 46 17.70 -14.25 11.54
C ASN A 46 16.20 -14.08 11.27
N VAL A 47 15.70 -12.85 11.46
CA VAL A 47 14.33 -12.47 11.12
C VAL A 47 14.33 -11.91 9.71
N TRP A 48 13.57 -12.54 8.82
CA TRP A 48 13.45 -12.11 7.43
C TRP A 48 12.16 -11.34 7.22
N ALA A 49 12.27 -10.10 6.75
CA ALA A 49 11.14 -9.26 6.37
C ALA A 49 10.90 -9.38 4.86
N CYS A 50 9.70 -9.80 4.47
CA CYS A 50 9.40 -10.19 3.10
C CYS A 50 8.22 -9.43 2.50
N CYS A 51 8.31 -9.11 1.22
CA CYS A 51 7.23 -8.59 0.38
C CYS A 51 7.07 -9.45 -0.87
N PRO A 52 5.86 -9.54 -1.47
CA PRO A 52 5.72 -10.18 -2.77
C PRO A 52 6.62 -9.54 -3.83
N CYS A 53 7.13 -10.31 -4.79
CA CYS A 53 8.18 -9.85 -5.71
C CYS A 53 7.83 -8.58 -6.52
N ALA A 54 6.55 -8.34 -6.80
CA ALA A 54 6.08 -7.15 -7.52
C ALA A 54 5.82 -5.94 -6.61
N TRP A 55 6.01 -6.08 -5.30
CA TRP A 55 5.65 -5.07 -4.30
C TRP A 55 6.90 -4.34 -3.82
N LYS A 56 6.73 -3.05 -3.56
CA LYS A 56 7.78 -2.18 -3.01
C LYS A 56 7.79 -2.31 -1.49
N SER A 57 8.97 -2.39 -0.88
CA SER A 57 9.10 -2.54 0.58
C SER A 57 9.51 -1.21 1.21
N PHE A 58 8.79 -0.76 2.24
CA PHE A 58 9.18 0.39 3.06
C PHE A 58 8.61 0.29 4.48
N GLY A 59 9.42 0.62 5.49
CA GLY A 59 9.04 0.47 6.89
C GLY A 59 8.62 -0.97 7.20
N SER A 60 7.46 -1.15 7.82
CA SER A 60 6.87 -2.46 8.14
C SER A 60 5.89 -2.99 7.09
N SER A 61 5.81 -2.35 5.92
CA SER A 61 4.76 -2.61 4.92
C SER A 61 5.33 -2.86 3.51
N CYS A 62 4.48 -3.42 2.67
CA CYS A 62 4.67 -3.69 1.26
C CYS A 62 3.61 -2.93 0.47
N TYR A 63 3.97 -2.36 -0.67
CA TYR A 63 3.09 -1.51 -1.48
C TYR A 63 3.01 -1.99 -2.92
N PHE A 64 1.80 -2.01 -3.47
CA PHE A 64 1.56 -2.30 -4.88
C PHE A 64 0.88 -1.10 -5.54
N ILE A 65 1.40 -0.68 -6.69
CA ILE A 65 0.85 0.45 -7.45
C ILE A 65 0.13 -0.15 -8.66
N SER A 66 -1.17 0.11 -8.79
CA SER A 66 -1.95 -0.42 -9.89
C SER A 66 -1.55 0.23 -11.21
N THR A 67 -1.56 -0.55 -12.28
CA THR A 67 -1.40 -0.07 -13.66
C THR A 67 -2.74 0.35 -14.26
N GLU A 68 -3.83 -0.27 -13.83
CA GLU A 68 -5.18 -0.01 -14.29
C GLU A 68 -5.90 1.05 -13.44
N GLN A 69 -6.77 1.81 -14.10
CA GLN A 69 -7.67 2.76 -13.45
C GLN A 69 -9.03 2.13 -13.17
N ASN A 70 -9.50 2.25 -11.93
CA ASN A 70 -10.77 1.71 -11.45
C ASN A 70 -11.48 2.71 -10.56
N PHE A 71 -12.73 2.45 -10.19
CA PHE A 71 -13.45 3.19 -9.14
C PHE A 71 -12.88 2.83 -7.76
N TRP A 72 -13.03 3.70 -6.76
CA TRP A 72 -12.44 3.49 -5.44
C TRP A 72 -12.80 2.13 -4.83
N SER A 73 -14.09 1.77 -4.86
CA SER A 73 -14.58 0.50 -4.33
C SER A 73 -14.02 -0.73 -5.06
N LYS A 74 -13.81 -0.62 -6.38
CA LYS A 74 -13.22 -1.70 -7.17
C LYS A 74 -11.72 -1.82 -6.92
N SER A 75 -11.04 -0.69 -6.74
CA SER A 75 -9.62 -0.65 -6.35
C SER A 75 -9.41 -1.34 -5.00
N GLU A 76 -10.26 -1.05 -4.01
CA GLU A 76 -10.22 -1.75 -2.71
C GLU A 76 -10.45 -3.26 -2.87
N GLN A 77 -11.47 -3.68 -3.63
CA GLN A 77 -11.70 -5.10 -3.89
C GLN A 77 -10.48 -5.79 -4.52
N ASN A 78 -9.77 -5.10 -5.41
CA ASN A 78 -8.55 -5.63 -6.01
C ASN A 78 -7.42 -5.74 -4.98
N CYS A 79 -7.26 -4.77 -4.08
CA CYS A 79 -6.30 -4.87 -2.97
C CYS A 79 -6.64 -6.04 -2.03
N VAL A 80 -7.91 -6.18 -1.63
CA VAL A 80 -8.39 -7.29 -0.79
C VAL A 80 -8.13 -8.64 -1.46
N ALA A 81 -8.36 -8.74 -2.77
CA ALA A 81 -8.06 -9.94 -3.55
C ALA A 81 -6.56 -10.27 -3.62
N MET A 82 -5.66 -9.39 -3.17
CA MET A 82 -4.23 -9.65 -3.04
C MET A 82 -3.77 -9.85 -1.58
N GLY A 83 -4.71 -9.87 -0.62
CA GLY A 83 -4.41 -9.93 0.81
C GLY A 83 -3.96 -8.60 1.41
N ALA A 84 -4.43 -7.49 0.83
CA ALA A 84 -4.05 -6.12 1.16
C ALA A 84 -5.32 -5.24 1.33
N HIS A 85 -5.12 -3.95 1.54
CA HIS A 85 -6.15 -2.91 1.46
C HIS A 85 -5.58 -1.70 0.71
N LEU A 86 -6.41 -0.73 0.33
CA LEU A 86 -5.93 0.57 -0.16
C LEU A 86 -5.04 1.23 0.89
N VAL A 87 -3.98 1.89 0.45
CA VAL A 87 -2.90 2.38 1.33
C VAL A 87 -3.39 3.33 2.42
N VAL A 88 -2.85 3.18 3.62
CA VAL A 88 -3.09 4.07 4.75
C VAL A 88 -1.80 4.82 5.05
N ILE A 89 -1.77 6.13 4.74
CA ILE A 89 -0.55 6.92 4.93
C ILE A 89 -0.47 7.34 6.40
N ASN A 90 0.48 6.76 7.13
CA ASN A 90 0.71 7.00 8.55
C ASN A 90 1.72 8.11 8.79
N THR A 91 2.72 8.23 7.91
CA THR A 91 3.83 9.17 8.11
C THR A 91 4.19 9.91 6.84
N GLU A 92 4.82 11.08 6.98
CA GLU A 92 5.36 11.83 5.85
C GLU A 92 6.45 11.03 5.11
N ALA A 93 7.27 10.28 5.86
CA ALA A 93 8.30 9.41 5.28
C ALA A 93 7.71 8.33 4.36
N GLU A 94 6.56 7.77 4.72
CA GLU A 94 5.82 6.83 3.89
C GLU A 94 5.30 7.45 2.61
N GLN A 95 4.67 8.64 2.67
CA GLN A 95 4.29 9.36 1.46
C GLN A 95 5.50 9.68 0.58
N ASN A 96 6.58 10.20 1.18
CA ASN A 96 7.80 10.55 0.45
C ASN A 96 8.44 9.36 -0.26
N PHE A 97 8.33 8.16 0.33
CA PHE A 97 8.70 6.91 -0.35
C PHE A 97 7.78 6.59 -1.53
N LEU A 98 6.45 6.67 -1.31
CA LEU A 98 5.46 6.32 -2.34
C LEU A 98 5.60 7.21 -3.57
N VAL A 99 5.66 8.53 -3.41
CA VAL A 99 5.67 9.48 -4.53
C VAL A 99 6.86 9.31 -5.46
N GLN A 100 7.99 8.77 -4.99
CA GLN A 100 9.15 8.43 -5.83
C GLN A 100 8.87 7.30 -6.82
N GLN A 101 7.78 6.56 -6.63
CA GLN A 101 7.37 5.42 -7.46
C GLN A 101 6.17 5.76 -8.36
N LEU A 102 5.55 6.93 -8.19
CA LEU A 102 4.33 7.34 -8.88
C LEU A 102 4.64 8.11 -10.16
N ASN A 103 3.69 8.11 -11.09
CA ASN A 103 3.72 8.93 -12.29
C ASN A 103 2.99 10.25 -12.00
N GLU A 104 3.68 11.37 -12.16
CA GLU A 104 3.15 12.73 -11.92
C GLU A 104 1.93 13.09 -12.78
N SER A 105 1.71 12.41 -13.91
CA SER A 105 0.53 12.61 -14.77
C SER A 105 -0.71 11.82 -14.32
N LEU A 106 -0.62 11.05 -13.23
CA LEU A 106 -1.69 10.19 -12.72
C LEU A 106 -2.12 10.61 -11.31
N SER A 107 -3.31 10.14 -10.93
CA SER A 107 -3.87 10.27 -9.59
C SER A 107 -4.16 8.87 -9.04
N TYR A 108 -3.89 8.68 -7.75
CA TYR A 108 -3.91 7.36 -7.12
C TYR A 108 -4.79 7.37 -5.87
N PHE A 109 -5.77 6.48 -5.82
CA PHE A 109 -6.63 6.34 -4.64
C PHE A 109 -5.85 5.89 -3.40
N LEU A 110 -6.22 6.51 -2.28
CA LEU A 110 -5.82 6.15 -0.93
C LEU A 110 -6.96 5.41 -0.23
N GLY A 111 -6.66 4.72 0.86
CA GLY A 111 -7.66 4.06 1.72
C GLY A 111 -8.44 5.04 2.60
N LEU A 112 -8.50 6.32 2.24
CA LEU A 112 -9.18 7.38 3.01
C LEU A 112 -10.47 7.78 2.30
N SER A 113 -11.57 7.82 3.03
CA SER A 113 -12.89 8.20 2.52
C SER A 113 -13.75 8.88 3.58
N ASP A 114 -14.69 9.72 3.16
CA ASP A 114 -15.68 10.39 4.00
C ASP A 114 -17.09 9.85 3.71
N THR A 115 -17.28 8.53 3.88
CA THR A 115 -18.55 7.85 3.56
C THR A 115 -19.74 8.29 4.42
N GLN A 116 -19.49 8.98 5.54
CA GLN A 116 -20.54 9.50 6.42
C GLN A 116 -20.82 10.99 6.18
N GLY A 117 -20.02 11.65 5.34
CA GLY A 117 -20.05 13.07 5.05
C GLY A 117 -19.71 13.96 6.26
N ASN A 118 -19.69 15.27 5.99
CA ASN A 118 -19.41 16.32 6.98
C ASN A 118 -18.00 16.22 7.59
N ASP A 119 -16.98 16.02 6.74
CA ASP A 119 -15.57 15.97 7.12
C ASP A 119 -15.22 14.78 8.03
N ASN A 120 -15.98 13.69 7.97
CA ASN A 120 -15.78 12.48 8.77
C ASN A 120 -14.89 11.46 8.04
N TRP A 121 -13.68 11.90 7.69
CA TRP A 121 -12.67 11.08 7.02
C TRP A 121 -12.23 9.88 7.85
N GLN A 122 -12.22 8.70 7.21
CA GLN A 122 -11.93 7.40 7.82
C GLN A 122 -10.97 6.59 6.96
N TRP A 123 -9.95 6.03 7.60
CA TRP A 123 -9.04 5.08 6.98
C TRP A 123 -9.68 3.68 6.93
N ILE A 124 -9.44 2.96 5.83
CA ILE A 124 -9.99 1.63 5.57
C ILE A 124 -9.58 0.59 6.62
N ASP A 125 -8.41 0.77 7.25
CA ASP A 125 -7.89 -0.11 8.31
C ASP A 125 -8.37 0.27 9.72
N GLN A 126 -9.27 1.26 9.81
CA GLN A 126 -9.82 1.82 11.05
C GLN A 126 -8.80 2.56 11.93
N THR A 127 -7.60 2.87 11.41
CA THR A 127 -6.66 3.74 12.11
C THR A 127 -7.33 5.11 12.34
N PRO A 128 -7.30 5.67 13.56
CA PRO A 128 -7.96 6.94 13.82
C PRO A 128 -7.37 8.07 12.97
N TYR A 129 -8.19 8.74 12.16
CA TYR A 129 -7.75 9.81 11.25
C TYR A 129 -6.93 10.93 11.93
N LYS A 130 -7.17 11.17 13.22
CA LYS A 130 -6.42 12.14 14.03
C LYS A 130 -4.96 11.75 14.32
N GLU A 131 -4.63 10.46 14.26
CA GLU A 131 -3.31 9.90 14.60
C GLU A 131 -2.34 9.91 13.42
N ASN A 132 -2.86 10.08 12.20
CA ASN A 132 -2.08 10.11 10.96
C ASN A 132 -1.73 11.55 10.55
N VAL A 133 -0.73 11.65 9.66
CA VAL A 133 -0.47 12.87 8.90
C VAL A 133 -1.69 13.27 8.06
N ARG A 134 -1.81 14.56 7.75
CA ARG A 134 -2.86 15.11 6.88
C ARG A 134 -2.17 15.92 5.78
N LEU A 135 -1.87 15.27 4.66
CA LEU A 135 -1.04 15.83 3.60
C LEU A 135 -1.89 16.31 2.41
N TRP A 136 -3.06 16.88 2.73
CA TRP A 136 -3.93 17.54 1.76
C TRP A 136 -3.22 18.68 1.05
N HIS A 137 -3.55 18.87 -0.22
CA HIS A 137 -3.21 20.10 -0.91
C HIS A 137 -3.88 21.29 -0.22
N GLN A 138 -3.31 22.48 -0.42
CA GLN A 138 -3.91 23.70 0.10
C GLN A 138 -5.33 23.87 -0.44
N ASN A 139 -6.26 24.10 0.51
CA ASN A 139 -7.71 24.21 0.34
C ASN A 139 -8.45 22.88 0.18
N GLU A 140 -7.77 21.73 0.21
CA GLU A 140 -8.43 20.42 0.24
C GLU A 140 -8.59 19.90 1.68
N PRO A 141 -9.61 19.06 1.95
CA PRO A 141 -10.73 18.73 1.05
C PRO A 141 -11.69 19.91 0.83
N ASN A 142 -12.31 20.04 -0.34
CA ASN A 142 -13.07 21.24 -0.72
C ASN A 142 -14.52 20.99 -1.20
N PHE A 143 -14.90 19.75 -1.54
CA PHE A 143 -16.21 19.46 -2.12
C PHE A 143 -16.87 18.26 -1.46
N SER A 144 -17.99 18.48 -0.78
CA SER A 144 -18.65 17.44 0.02
C SER A 144 -19.15 16.21 -0.75
N ALA A 145 -19.24 16.27 -2.09
CA ALA A 145 -19.59 15.12 -2.92
C ALA A 145 -18.36 14.29 -3.35
N GLU A 146 -17.16 14.79 -3.07
CA GLU A 146 -15.89 14.12 -3.33
C GLU A 146 -15.46 13.30 -2.10
N GLU A 147 -16.14 12.18 -1.87
CA GLU A 147 -16.03 11.42 -0.61
C GLU A 147 -14.82 10.46 -0.54
N CYS A 148 -13.90 10.48 -1.51
CA CYS A 148 -12.72 9.61 -1.54
C CYS A 148 -11.44 10.41 -1.67
N ALA A 149 -10.34 9.97 -1.07
CA ALA A 149 -9.06 10.67 -1.22
C ALA A 149 -8.19 10.03 -2.31
N SER A 150 -7.43 10.88 -3.00
CA SER A 150 -6.35 10.46 -3.88
C SER A 150 -5.10 11.29 -3.64
N ILE A 151 -3.93 10.71 -3.89
CA ILE A 151 -2.68 11.45 -4.00
C ILE A 151 -2.45 11.84 -5.46
N VAL A 152 -2.08 13.10 -5.70
CA VAL A 152 -1.90 13.69 -7.03
C VAL A 152 -0.80 14.74 -7.03
N PHE A 153 -0.10 14.86 -8.16
CA PHE A 153 0.91 15.88 -8.38
C PHE A 153 0.32 17.09 -9.13
N TRP A 154 0.57 18.28 -8.62
CA TRP A 154 0.24 19.55 -9.29
C TRP A 154 1.52 20.36 -9.47
N GLU A 155 1.87 20.76 -10.70
CA GLU A 155 3.17 21.34 -11.07
C GLU A 155 3.68 22.44 -10.11
N ASN A 156 2.79 23.31 -9.64
CA ASN A 156 3.15 24.43 -8.75
C ASN A 156 3.05 24.12 -7.25
N ARG A 157 2.59 22.92 -6.87
CA ARG A 157 2.32 22.52 -5.48
C ARG A 157 2.97 21.20 -5.07
N GLY A 158 3.49 20.43 -6.02
CA GLY A 158 4.06 19.11 -5.78
C GLY A 158 3.01 18.05 -5.51
N TRP A 159 3.38 17.04 -4.73
CA TRP A 159 2.49 15.95 -4.31
C TRP A 159 1.67 16.31 -3.08
N GLY A 160 0.38 15.98 -3.11
CA GLY A 160 -0.55 16.18 -1.99
C GLY A 160 -1.85 15.41 -2.22
N TRP A 161 -2.73 15.43 -1.23
CA TRP A 161 -4.02 14.75 -1.31
C TRP A 161 -5.09 15.68 -1.90
N ASN A 162 -6.01 15.09 -2.65
CA ASN A 162 -7.21 15.72 -3.19
C ASN A 162 -8.39 14.83 -2.85
N ASP A 163 -9.49 15.43 -2.40
CA ASP A 163 -10.78 14.77 -2.34
C ASP A 163 -11.27 14.60 -3.78
N VAL A 164 -11.86 13.46 -4.07
CA VAL A 164 -12.28 13.10 -5.41
C VAL A 164 -13.57 12.30 -5.41
N PHE A 165 -14.33 12.39 -6.50
CA PHE A 165 -15.48 11.51 -6.69
C PHE A 165 -15.03 10.04 -6.74
N CYS A 166 -15.63 9.23 -5.87
CA CYS A 166 -15.30 7.80 -5.72
C CYS A 166 -15.55 6.97 -6.99
N ASP A 167 -16.46 7.43 -7.86
CA ASP A 167 -16.85 6.80 -9.12
C ASP A 167 -16.06 7.31 -10.34
N THR A 168 -15.08 8.19 -10.13
CA THR A 168 -14.16 8.61 -11.19
C THR A 168 -12.93 7.72 -11.18
N LYS A 169 -12.61 7.13 -12.34
CA LYS A 169 -11.55 6.13 -12.47
C LYS A 169 -10.17 6.73 -12.19
N ARG A 170 -9.40 6.05 -11.34
CA ARG A 170 -8.01 6.40 -10.97
C ARG A 170 -7.18 5.15 -10.75
N ASN A 171 -5.87 5.30 -10.80
CA ASN A 171 -4.96 4.27 -10.30
C ASN A 171 -5.12 4.15 -8.77
N SER A 172 -4.46 3.18 -8.16
CA SER A 172 -4.57 2.92 -6.71
C SER A 172 -3.26 2.41 -6.17
N ILE A 173 -3.09 2.56 -4.86
CA ILE A 173 -1.96 2.00 -4.13
C ILE A 173 -2.53 1.05 -3.08
N CYS A 174 -2.11 -0.20 -3.10
CA CYS A 174 -2.44 -1.19 -2.07
C CYS A 174 -1.30 -1.28 -1.05
N GLU A 175 -1.63 -1.54 0.20
CA GLU A 175 -0.70 -1.79 1.30
C GLU A 175 -1.02 -3.14 1.97
N MET A 176 0.03 -3.88 2.31
CA MET A 176 -0.05 -5.00 3.26
C MET A 176 1.15 -4.97 4.21
N LYS A 177 1.01 -5.54 5.40
CA LYS A 177 2.15 -5.69 6.31
C LYS A 177 3.17 -6.69 5.76
N LYS A 178 4.45 -6.41 6.01
CA LYS A 178 5.54 -7.34 5.72
C LYS A 178 5.29 -8.70 6.37
N ILE A 179 5.78 -9.73 5.70
CA ILE A 179 5.75 -11.09 6.21
C ILE A 179 7.08 -11.36 6.89
N TYR A 180 7.02 -11.75 8.15
CA TYR A 180 8.20 -12.08 8.94
C TYR A 180 8.38 -13.60 9.00
N LEU A 181 9.54 -14.08 8.54
CA LEU A 181 9.93 -15.49 8.49
C LEU A 181 11.12 -15.78 9.42
#